data_AF-A0A5A7MP39-F1
#
_entry.id   AF-A0A5A7MP39-F1
#
_cell.length_a   1.000
_cell.length_b   1.000
_cell.length_c   1.000
_cell.angle_alpha   90.00
_cell.angle_beta   90.00
_cell.angle_gamma   90.00
#
_symmetry.space_group_name_H-M   'P 1'
#
loop_
_entity.id
_entity.type
_entity.pdbx_description
1 polymer ?
#
loop_
_entity_poly.entity_id
_entity_poly.type
_entity_poly.pdbx_seq_one_letter_code
_entity_poly.pdbx_strand_id
1 'polypeptide(L)'
;MSQNKRPDKKVYSLTEKGQRALTDQLRKAPGPDKNRSEFLAALLFAEAVSPDRVSDLVNERIEDHDTRIRSLEALLADDMSPASRFVLEYGVAMQKAALTYLRDHQDDLLAQVTNPGEAAE
;
A
#
# COMPACT_ATOMS: atom_id res chain seq x y z
N MET A 1 27.93 -8.75 38.35
CA MET A 1 27.54 -7.48 37.71
C MET A 1 26.13 -7.64 37.17
N SER A 2 25.17 -6.97 37.80
CA SER A 2 23.73 -7.22 37.71
C SER A 2 23.13 -6.58 36.45
N GLN A 3 22.39 -7.35 35.63
CA GLN A 3 21.65 -6.81 34.48
C GLN A 3 20.17 -6.60 34.85
N ASN A 4 19.86 -5.32 35.11
CA ASN A 4 18.61 -4.56 35.05
C ASN A 4 17.23 -5.24 34.87
N LYS A 5 16.35 -4.90 35.83
CA LYS A 5 14.87 -4.66 35.76
C LYS A 5 14.27 -4.50 34.35
N ARG A 6 14.05 -5.59 33.61
CA ARG A 6 13.15 -5.59 32.43
C ARG A 6 12.04 -6.62 32.65
N PRO A 7 10.77 -6.30 32.32
CA PRO A 7 9.69 -7.28 32.39
C PRO A 7 9.99 -8.51 31.55
N ASP A 8 9.53 -9.68 31.99
CA ASP A 8 9.69 -10.92 31.22
C ASP A 8 9.09 -10.76 29.83
N LYS A 9 9.92 -11.04 28.80
CA LYS A 9 9.50 -10.99 27.40
C LYS A 9 9.06 -12.38 26.95
N LYS A 10 7.85 -12.50 26.44
CA LYS A 10 7.42 -13.72 25.73
C LYS A 10 8.19 -13.82 24.41
N VAL A 11 8.96 -14.90 24.25
CA VAL A 11 9.66 -15.24 23.01
C VAL A 11 8.97 -16.45 22.40
N TYR A 12 8.62 -16.34 21.13
CA TYR A 12 7.94 -17.40 20.37
C TYR A 12 8.90 -18.03 19.37
N SER A 13 8.83 -19.35 19.24
CA SER A 13 9.56 -20.13 18.24
C SER A 13 8.64 -21.17 17.61
N LEU A 14 8.89 -21.51 16.34
CA LEU A 14 8.14 -22.56 15.66
C LEU A 14 8.52 -23.93 16.24
N THR A 15 7.52 -24.73 16.57
CA THR A 15 7.71 -26.17 16.82
C THR A 15 7.97 -26.91 15.50
N GLU A 16 8.45 -28.15 15.56
CA GLU A 16 8.61 -28.99 14.37
C GLU A 16 7.29 -29.19 13.60
N LYS A 17 6.17 -29.28 14.32
CA LYS A 17 4.83 -29.32 13.71
C LYS A 17 4.55 -28.01 12.97
N GLY A 18 4.92 -26.87 13.53
CA GLY A 18 4.79 -25.56 12.90
C GLY A 18 5.64 -25.40 11.64
N GLN A 19 6.89 -25.88 11.67
CA GLN A 19 7.79 -25.84 10.50
C GLN A 19 7.26 -26.69 9.33
N ARG A 20 6.74 -27.90 9.62
CA ARG A 20 6.09 -28.75 8.62
C ARG A 20 4.86 -28.08 8.03
N ALA A 21 3.99 -27.53 8.87
CA ALA A 21 2.79 -26.83 8.42
C ALA A 21 3.12 -25.63 7.50
N LEU A 22 4.16 -24.86 7.82
CA LEU A 22 4.64 -23.76 6.96
C LEU A 22 5.10 -24.29 5.60
N THR A 23 5.92 -25.35 5.60
CA THR A 23 6.45 -25.95 4.37
C THR A 23 5.33 -26.49 3.47
N ASP A 24 4.37 -27.20 4.06
CA ASP A 24 3.23 -27.75 3.32
C ASP A 24 2.36 -26.65 2.71
N GLN A 25 2.22 -25.52 3.41
CA GLN A 25 1.48 -24.37 2.89
C GLN A 25 2.21 -23.70 1.72
N LEU A 26 3.53 -23.52 1.80
CA LEU A 26 4.34 -22.88 0.76
C LEU A 26 4.44 -23.72 -0.53
N ARG A 27 4.10 -25.01 -0.50
CA ARG A 27 4.02 -25.87 -1.69
C ARG A 27 2.74 -25.69 -2.50
N LYS A 28 1.71 -25.08 -1.91
CA LYS A 28 0.44 -24.83 -2.60
C LYS A 28 0.59 -23.64 -3.55
N ALA A 29 -0.09 -23.68 -4.68
CA ALA A 29 -0.17 -22.53 -5.56
C ALA A 29 -0.83 -21.33 -4.85
N PRO A 30 -0.33 -20.10 -5.04
CA PRO A 30 -0.98 -18.93 -4.49
C PRO A 30 -2.37 -18.76 -5.12
N GLY A 31 -3.31 -18.26 -4.32
CA GLY A 31 -4.60 -17.79 -4.85
C GLY A 31 -4.45 -16.45 -5.57
N PRO A 32 -5.51 -15.98 -6.25
CA PRO A 32 -5.50 -14.65 -6.86
C PRO A 32 -5.40 -13.56 -5.80
N ASP A 33 -4.76 -12.45 -6.17
CA ASP A 33 -4.70 -11.24 -5.35
C ASP A 33 -6.10 -10.66 -5.12
N LYS A 34 -6.33 -10.14 -3.92
CA LYS A 34 -7.59 -9.48 -3.54
C LYS A 34 -7.29 -8.04 -3.17
N ASN A 35 -7.75 -7.10 -4.00
CA ASN A 35 -7.64 -5.67 -3.73
C ASN A 35 -9.02 -5.11 -3.32
N ARG A 36 -9.09 -4.49 -2.15
CA ARG A 36 -10.25 -3.73 -1.67
C ARG A 36 -9.79 -2.33 -1.31
N SER A 37 -10.05 -1.37 -2.20
CA SER A 37 -9.65 0.03 -2.00
C SER A 37 -10.81 0.86 -1.47
N GLU A 38 -10.75 1.24 -0.19
CA GLU A 38 -11.73 2.14 0.42
C GLU A 38 -11.67 3.55 -0.18
N PHE A 39 -10.49 4.00 -0.61
CA PHE A 39 -10.34 5.25 -1.36
C PHE A 39 -11.09 5.25 -2.68
N LEU A 40 -10.93 4.20 -3.51
CA LEU A 40 -11.63 4.16 -4.80
C LEU A 40 -13.14 4.11 -4.58
N ALA A 41 -13.60 3.39 -3.55
CA ALA A 41 -15.00 3.37 -3.17
C ALA A 41 -15.49 4.75 -2.71
N ALA A 42 -14.71 5.48 -1.90
CA ALA A 42 -15.06 6.81 -1.43
C ALA A 42 -15.04 7.85 -2.57
N LEU A 43 -14.00 7.83 -3.41
CA LEU A 43 -13.81 8.74 -4.53
C LEU A 43 -14.97 8.64 -5.52
N LEU A 44 -15.44 7.42 -5.81
CA LEU A 44 -16.56 7.16 -6.71
C LEU A 44 -17.85 7.93 -6.33
N PHE A 45 -18.03 8.24 -5.04
CA PHE A 45 -19.23 8.92 -4.54
C PHE A 45 -18.92 10.29 -3.91
N ALA A 46 -17.69 10.78 -4.03
CA ALA A 46 -17.25 11.99 -3.34
C ALA A 46 -17.94 13.25 -3.86
N GLU A 47 -18.25 13.32 -5.16
CA GLU A 47 -18.96 14.44 -5.79
C GLU A 47 -20.35 14.67 -5.20
N ALA A 48 -21.02 13.59 -4.75
CA ALA A 48 -22.33 13.69 -4.10
C ALA A 48 -22.26 14.35 -2.71
N VAL A 49 -21.07 14.43 -2.11
CA VAL A 49 -20.81 15.13 -0.85
C VAL A 49 -20.41 16.57 -1.14
N SER A 50 -19.32 16.78 -1.89
CA SER A 50 -18.88 18.08 -2.41
C SER A 50 -17.80 17.90 -3.49
N PRO A 51 -17.68 18.84 -4.46
CA PRO A 51 -16.57 18.89 -5.40
C PRO A 51 -15.19 18.88 -4.72
N ASP A 52 -15.03 19.67 -3.65
CA ASP A 52 -13.76 19.78 -2.90
C ASP A 52 -13.33 18.44 -2.28
N ARG A 53 -14.28 17.56 -1.92
CA ARG A 53 -13.94 16.28 -1.30
C ARG A 53 -13.18 15.35 -2.24
N VAL A 54 -13.38 15.49 -3.55
CA VAL A 54 -12.60 14.76 -4.57
C VAL A 54 -11.13 15.14 -4.47
N SER A 55 -10.83 16.45 -4.39
CA SER A 55 -9.47 16.97 -4.24
C SER A 55 -8.81 16.47 -2.96
N ASP A 56 -9.50 16.57 -1.83
CA ASP A 56 -8.98 16.10 -0.54
C ASP A 56 -8.59 14.61 -0.60
N LEU A 57 -9.48 13.76 -1.10
CA LEU A 57 -9.24 12.32 -1.19
C LEU A 57 -8.04 11.98 -2.07
N VAL A 58 -7.88 12.67 -3.20
CA VAL A 58 -6.76 12.45 -4.13
C VAL A 58 -5.45 12.89 -3.48
N ASN A 59 -5.42 14.06 -2.84
CA ASN A 59 -4.24 14.56 -2.13
C ASN A 59 -3.83 13.64 -0.97
N GLU A 60 -4.79 13.26 -0.11
CA GLU A 60 -4.58 12.28 0.96
C GLU A 60 -3.97 10.98 0.41
N ARG A 61 -4.47 10.49 -0.73
CA ARG A 61 -3.97 9.26 -1.36
C ARG A 61 -2.58 9.42 -1.97
N ILE A 62 -2.24 10.58 -2.53
CA ILE A 62 -0.89 10.88 -3.02
C ILE A 62 0.10 10.82 -1.86
N GLU A 63 -0.20 11.47 -0.73
CA GLU A 63 0.64 11.47 0.47
C GLU A 63 0.83 10.06 1.07
N ASP A 64 -0.24 9.26 1.08
CA ASP A 64 -0.22 7.86 1.47
C ASP A 64 0.78 7.05 0.62
N HIS A 65 0.75 7.23 -0.71
CA HIS A 65 1.64 6.54 -1.62
C HIS A 65 3.10 6.99 -1.43
N ASP A 66 3.37 8.29 -1.31
CA ASP A 66 4.72 8.81 -1.02
C ASP A 66 5.28 8.22 0.30
N THR A 67 4.44 8.13 1.33
CA THR A 67 4.83 7.56 2.63
C THR A 67 5.12 6.06 2.53
N ARG A 68 4.32 5.31 1.76
CA ARG A 68 4.53 3.87 1.53
C ARG A 68 5.78 3.62 0.70
N ILE A 69 6.02 4.40 -0.34
CA ILE A 69 7.24 4.30 -1.16
C ILE A 69 8.47 4.49 -0.28
N ARG A 70 8.52 5.59 0.49
CA ARG A 70 9.64 5.86 1.41
C ARG A 70 9.85 4.74 2.42
N SER A 71 8.76 4.21 2.96
CA SER A 71 8.82 3.11 3.94
C SER A 71 9.35 1.81 3.31
N LEU A 72 8.93 1.47 2.09
CA LEU A 72 9.42 0.28 1.38
C LEU A 72 10.87 0.44 0.93
N GLU A 73 11.25 1.61 0.42
CA GLU A 73 12.63 1.90 0.03
C GLU A 73 13.58 1.87 1.24
N ALA A 74 13.12 2.31 2.42
CA ALA A 74 13.89 2.22 3.65
C ALA A 74 14.10 0.78 4.16
N LEU A 75 13.32 -0.19 3.70
CA LEU A 75 13.51 -1.61 4.01
C LEU A 75 14.53 -2.30 3.09
N LEU A 76 14.94 -1.66 1.99
CA LEU A 76 15.95 -2.20 1.10
C LEU A 76 17.32 -2.16 1.79
N ALA A 77 17.95 -3.34 1.89
CA ALA A 77 19.25 -3.54 2.53
C ALA A 77 20.16 -4.39 1.64
N ASP A 78 21.47 -4.24 1.80
CA ASP A 78 22.46 -4.96 0.97
C ASP A 78 22.52 -6.46 1.30
N ASP A 79 22.21 -6.86 2.53
CA ASP A 79 22.31 -8.23 3.04
C ASP A 79 21.00 -9.05 2.93
N MET A 80 20.00 -8.52 2.22
CA MET A 80 18.70 -9.18 2.07
C MET A 80 18.71 -10.31 1.03
N SER A 81 17.80 -11.28 1.20
CA SER A 81 17.65 -12.35 0.22
C SER A 81 17.15 -11.82 -1.14
N PRO A 82 17.52 -12.44 -2.28
CA PRO A 82 17.03 -12.02 -3.59
C PRO A 82 15.50 -11.99 -3.70
N ALA A 83 14.82 -12.97 -3.08
CA ALA A 83 13.36 -13.02 -3.06
C ALA A 83 12.76 -11.85 -2.26
N SER A 84 13.34 -11.51 -1.11
CA SER A 84 12.90 -10.36 -0.31
C SER A 84 13.08 -9.04 -1.06
N ARG A 85 14.22 -8.86 -1.72
CA ARG A 85 14.49 -7.70 -2.57
C ARG A 85 13.46 -7.58 -3.69
N PHE A 86 13.23 -8.66 -4.42
CA PHE A 86 12.25 -8.70 -5.51
C PHE A 86 10.84 -8.29 -5.05
N VAL A 87 10.37 -8.81 -3.90
CA VAL A 87 9.06 -8.46 -3.35
C VAL A 87 8.97 -6.98 -2.98
N LEU A 88 10.02 -6.41 -2.39
CA LEU A 88 10.05 -4.98 -2.03
C LEU A 88 10.09 -4.09 -3.26
N GLU A 89 10.96 -4.39 -4.22
CA GLU A 89 11.07 -3.63 -5.48
C GLU A 89 9.76 -3.69 -6.28
N TYR A 90 9.11 -4.86 -6.34
CA TYR A 90 7.77 -5.01 -6.93
C TYR A 90 6.75 -4.11 -6.23
N GLY A 91 6.74 -4.11 -4.88
CA GLY A 91 5.87 -3.24 -4.09
C GLY A 91 6.11 -1.76 -4.37
N VAL A 92 7.37 -1.33 -4.40
CA VAL A 92 7.76 0.06 -4.74
C VAL A 92 7.27 0.43 -6.13
N ALA A 93 7.48 -0.44 -7.13
CA ALA A 93 7.03 -0.20 -8.50
C ALA A 93 5.51 -0.02 -8.58
N MET A 94 4.74 -0.86 -7.88
CA MET A 94 3.28 -0.73 -7.81
C MET A 94 2.84 0.59 -7.18
N GLN A 95 3.45 1.00 -6.06
CA GLN A 95 3.10 2.27 -5.41
C GLN A 95 3.46 3.47 -6.28
N LYS A 96 4.62 3.43 -6.96
CA LYS A 96 5.04 4.49 -7.90
C LYS A 96 4.09 4.60 -9.09
N ALA A 97 3.67 3.48 -9.67
CA ALA A 97 2.70 3.49 -10.77
C ALA A 97 1.36 4.12 -10.35
N ALA A 98 0.84 3.78 -9.17
CA ALA A 98 -0.38 4.39 -8.64
C ALA A 98 -0.22 5.90 -8.37
N LEU A 99 0.91 6.30 -7.78
CA LEU A 99 1.23 7.70 -7.52
C LEU A 99 1.33 8.52 -8.81
N THR A 100 2.04 8.00 -9.81
CA THR A 100 2.16 8.63 -11.14
C THR A 100 0.77 8.82 -11.76
N TYR A 101 -0.06 7.77 -11.76
CA TYR A 101 -1.42 7.89 -12.28
C TYR A 101 -2.22 9.01 -11.61
N LEU A 102 -2.18 9.09 -10.28
CA LEU A 102 -2.92 10.14 -9.55
C LEU A 102 -2.41 11.54 -9.90
N ARG A 103 -1.09 11.74 -9.90
CA ARG A 103 -0.48 13.05 -10.21
C ARG A 103 -0.75 13.49 -11.64
N ASP A 104 -0.73 12.55 -12.59
CA ASP A 104 -0.92 12.85 -14.01
C ASP A 104 -2.39 13.17 -14.37
N HIS A 105 -3.36 12.72 -13.57
CA HIS A 105 -4.79 12.81 -13.90
C HIS A 105 -5.62 13.64 -12.92
N GLN A 106 -5.07 14.08 -11.79
CA GLN A 106 -5.83 14.82 -10.78
C GLN A 106 -6.40 16.15 -11.32
N ASP A 107 -5.64 16.89 -12.12
CA ASP A 107 -6.07 18.20 -12.62
C ASP A 107 -7.26 18.05 -13.58
N ASP A 108 -7.19 17.07 -14.48
CA ASP A 108 -8.28 16.75 -15.41
C ASP A 108 -9.54 16.27 -14.68
N LEU A 109 -9.37 15.46 -13.63
CA LEU A 109 -10.48 15.02 -12.79
C LEU A 109 -11.15 16.21 -12.09
N LEU A 110 -10.36 17.10 -11.48
CA LEU A 110 -10.87 18.26 -10.76
C LEU A 110 -11.55 19.28 -11.68
N ALA A 111 -11.05 19.44 -12.91
CA ALA A 111 -11.69 20.27 -13.92
C ALA A 111 -13.09 19.74 -14.29
N GLN A 112 -13.22 18.43 -14.50
CA GLN A 112 -14.50 17.78 -14.84
C GLN A 112 -15.52 17.86 -13.71
N VAL A 113 -15.07 17.67 -12.46
CA VAL A 113 -15.93 17.72 -11.27
C VAL A 113 -16.43 19.15 -11.00
N THR A 114 -15.61 20.16 -11.26
CA THR A 114 -15.94 21.56 -10.99
C THR A 114 -16.80 22.18 -12.10
N ASN A 115 -16.58 21.78 -13.36
CA ASN A 115 -17.31 22.26 -14.54
C ASN A 115 -18.00 21.11 -15.28
N PRO A 116 -19.06 20.49 -14.70
CA PRO A 116 -19.73 19.33 -15.29
C PRO A 116 -20.43 19.60 -16.64
N GLY A 117 -20.48 20.86 -17.10
CA GLY A 117 -21.21 21.30 -18.30
C GLY A 117 -20.38 21.49 -19.57
N GLU A 118 -19.04 21.48 -19.53
CA GLU A 118 -18.19 21.68 -20.73
C GLU A 118 -17.69 20.36 -21.35
N ALA A 119 -17.81 19.22 -20.67
CA ALA A 119 -17.31 17.93 -21.15
C ALA A 119 -18.24 17.21 -22.17
N ALA A 120 -19.34 17.84 -22.58
CA ALA A 120 -20.38 17.24 -23.42
C ALA A 120 -20.65 17.97 -24.76
N GLU A 121 -19.76 18.85 -25.22
CA GLU A 121 -19.83 19.48 -26.55
C GLU A 121 -18.64 19.11 -27.45
#